data_AF-A0A1I3RDL5-F1
#
_entry.id   AF-A0A1I3RDL5-F1
#
_cell.length_a   1.000
_cell.length_b   1.000
_cell.length_c   1.000
_cell.angle_alpha   90.00
_cell.angle_beta   90.00
_cell.angle_gamma   90.00
#
_symmetry.space_group_name_H-M   'P 1'
#
loop_
_entity.id
_entity.type
_entity.pdbx_description
1 polymer ?
#
loop_
_entity_poly.entity_id
_entity_poly.type
_entity_poly.pdbx_seq_one_letter_code
_entity_poly.pdbx_strand_id
1 'polypeptide(L)' 'MPRPIWKGEMSFGLVNVPITLFSTQRRQDLILHLLDQRNHDRIRCE' A
#
# COMPACT_ATOMS: atom_id res chain seq x y z
N MET A 1 -9.86 5.72 -4.27
CA MET A 1 -8.93 6.61 -4.98
C MET A 1 -7.55 5.94 -5.06
N PRO A 2 -6.83 5.98 -6.19
CA PRO A 2 -5.49 5.39 -6.31
C PRO A 2 -4.48 6.20 -5.46
N ARG A 3 -3.70 5.50 -4.62
CA ARG A 3 -2.69 6.13 -3.76
C ARG A 3 -1.34 6.14 -4.49
N PRO A 4 -0.72 7.30 -4.73
CA PRO A 4 0.59 7.35 -5.36
C PRO A 4 1.65 6.77 -4.42
N ILE A 5 2.64 6.08 -5.01
CA ILE A 5 3.82 5.58 -4.28
C ILE A 5 4.85 6.71 -4.15
N TRP A 6 5.00 7.49 -5.22
CA TRP A 6 6.03 8.51 -5.30
C TRP A 6 5.59 9.67 -6.20
N LYS A 7 6.12 10.86 -5.92
CA LYS A 7 5.94 12.07 -6.73
C LYS A 7 7.31 12.68 -6.97
N GLY A 8 7.56 13.12 -8.19
CA GLY A 8 8.77 13.85 -8.53
C GLY A 8 8.73 14.37 -9.94
N GLU A 9 9.91 14.63 -10.48
CA GLU A 9 10.10 15.27 -11.79
C GLU A 9 11.09 14.47 -12.63
N MET A 10 10.83 14.41 -13.94
CA MET A 10 11.75 13.85 -14.93
C MET A 10 12.19 14.97 -15.87
N SER A 11 13.50 15.17 -15.96
CA SER A 11 14.11 16.20 -16.78
C SER A 11 14.67 15.62 -18.08
N PHE A 12 14.22 16.16 -19.20
CA PHE A 12 14.65 15.83 -20.55
C PHE A 12 15.37 17.04 -21.15
N GLY A 13 16.61 17.28 -20.70
CA GLY A 13 17.52 18.34 -21.19
C GLY A 13 17.00 19.78 -21.07
N LEU A 14 15.99 20.11 -21.88
CA LEU A 14 15.32 21.41 -21.97
C LEU A 14 13.92 21.42 -21.34
N VAL A 15 13.34 20.26 -21.02
CA VAL A 15 11.97 20.16 -20.49
C VAL A 15 11.99 19.42 -19.16
N ASN A 16 11.31 19.96 -18.15
CA ASN A 16 11.04 19.27 -16.89
C ASN A 16 9.53 18.96 -16.82
N VAL A 17 9.20 17.69 -16.57
CA VAL A 17 7.82 17.21 -16.47
C VAL A 17 7.57 16.61 -15.08
N PRO A 18 6.56 17.09 -14.34
CA PRO A 18 6.16 16.47 -13.08
C PRO A 18 5.45 15.15 -13.35
N ILE A 19 5.82 14.10 -12.62
CA ILE A 19 5.22 12.78 -12.71
C ILE A 19 4.79 12.23 -11.35
N THR A 20 3.82 11.33 -11.39
CA THR A 20 3.34 10.62 -10.20
C THR A 20 3.34 9.12 -10.49
N LEU A 21 4.02 8.34 -9.64
CA LEU A 21 4.14 6.90 -9.79
C LEU A 21 3.02 6.19 -9.02
N PHE A 22 2.33 5.27 -9.69
CA PHE A 22 1.29 4.44 -9.10
C PHE A 22 1.68 2.96 -9.19
N SER A 23 1.28 2.17 -8.18
CA SER A 23 1.49 0.73 -8.22
C SER A 23 0.59 0.11 -9.29
N THR A 24 1.18 -0.61 -10.25
CA THR A 24 0.41 -1.44 -11.19
C THR A 24 -0.23 -2.62 -10.44
N GLN A 25 0.51 -3.21 -9.49
CA GLN A 25 0.04 -4.34 -8.72
C GLN A 25 -0.61 -3.88 -7.42
N ARG A 26 -1.83 -4.33 -7.15
CA ARG A 26 -2.43 -4.25 -5.82
C ARG A 26 -1.96 -5.44 -5.01
N ARG A 27 -1.14 -5.20 -3.97
CA ARG A 27 -0.89 -6.22 -2.95
C ARG A 27 -2.18 -6.38 -2.14
N GLN A 28 -2.77 -7.57 -2.22
CA GLN A 28 -3.87 -7.99 -1.35
C GLN A 28 -3.23 -8.75 -0.20
N ASP A 29 -2.94 -8.05 0.89
CA ASP A 29 -2.49 -8.69 2.10
C ASP A 29 -3.72 -9.24 2.84
N LEU A 30 -3.78 -10.56 3.02
CA LEU A 30 -4.80 -11.20 3.84
C LEU A 30 -4.42 -10.99 5.31
N ILE A 31 -5.13 -10.09 5.99
CA ILE A 31 -4.97 -9.90 7.42
C ILE A 31 -5.80 -10.97 8.12
N LEU A 32 -5.11 -11.94 8.73
CA LEU A 32 -5.75 -12.94 9.57
C LEU A 32 -5.75 -12.47 11.02
N HIS A 33 -6.90 -12.60 11.67
CA HIS A 33 -6.98 -12.44 13.12
C HIS A 33 -6.90 -13.81 13.75
N LEU A 34 -6.02 -13.96 14.74
CA LEU A 34 -5.98 -15.17 15.54
C LEU A 34 -7.22 -15.21 16.43
N LEU A 35 -8.03 -16.26 16.30
CA LEU A 35 -9.22 -16.47 17.09
C LEU A 35 -8.97 -17.57 18.12
N ASP A 36 -9.42 -17.37 19.34
CA ASP A 36 -9.41 -18.41 20.37
C ASP A 36 -10.43 -19.49 20.01
N GLN A 37 -10.05 -20.77 20.12
CA GLN A 37 -10.88 -21.88 19.67
C GLN A 37 -12.15 -22.07 20.51
N ARG A 38 -12.16 -21.62 21.77
CA ARG A 38 -13.25 -21.88 22.71
C ARG A 38 -14.37 -20.86 22.55
N ASN A 39 -14.02 -19.60 22.27
CA ASN A 39 -14.98 -18.50 22.21
C ASN A 39 -14.98 -17.76 20.86
N HIS A 40 -14.11 -18.11 19.91
CA HIS A 40 -13.91 -17.42 18.63
C HIS A 40 -13.62 -15.92 18.78
N ASP A 41 -13.12 -15.49 19.93
CA ASP A 41 -12.76 -14.11 20.18
C ASP A 41 -11.33 -13.82 19.69
N ARG A 42 -11.05 -12.56 19.37
CA ARG A 42 -9.73 -12.14 18.86
C ARG A 42 -8.70 -12.20 19.99
N ILE A 43 -7.64 -12.97 19.78
CA ILE A 43 -6.49 -12.98 20.68
C ILE A 43 -5.75 -11.65 20.53
N ARG A 44 -5.70 -10.87 21.61
CA ARG A 44 -4.93 -9.63 21.69
C ARG A 44 -3.51 -9.98 22.15
N CYS A 45 -2.52 -9.76 21.30
CA CYS A 45 -1.12 -9.79 21.70
C CYS A 45 -0.75 -8.40 22.24
N GLU A 46 -0.26 -8.34 23.48
CA GLU A 46 0.43 -7.17 24.02
C GLU A 46 1.90 -7.15 23.60
#